data_AF-A0A2K9EX91-F1
#
_entry.id   AF-A0A2K9EX91-F1
#
_cell.length_a   1.000
_cell.length_b   1.000
_cell.length_c   1.000
_cell.angle_alpha   90.00
_cell.angle_beta   90.00
_cell.angle_gamma   90.00
#
_symmetry.space_group_name_H-M   'P 1'
#
loop_
_entity.id
_entity.type
_entity.pdbx_description
1 polymer ?
#
loop_
_entity_poly.entity_id
_entity_poly.type
_entity_poly.pdbx_seq_one_letter_code
_entity_poly.pdbx_strand_id
1 'polypeptide(L)'
;MRRLIRILTALAATAALAFTAAACTDDSSQAQESRTKQSGYDRLVQRQPADAMRYSPTRETINKWVDNWEKPGKLSYVYLQNANGEYGYFVLEGLPVSYCAMLTPPEDVDSSNSGMVTRTAPGMDGVYYSGGQCSAYYGFDATTGAYMEFTIGSNQSFFLYDKPMTLPEFRDATPLGQTRIEGGKVAR
;
A
#
# COMPACT_ATOMS: atom_id res chain seq x y z
N MET A 1 51.32 55.65 33.86
CA MET A 1 51.27 54.21 33.52
C MET A 1 50.04 53.46 34.03
N ARG A 2 49.61 53.60 35.30
CA ARG A 2 48.43 52.88 35.85
C ARG A 2 47.06 53.21 35.20
N ARG A 3 46.88 54.40 34.61
CA ARG A 3 45.62 54.78 33.92
C ARG A 3 45.48 54.20 32.51
N LEU A 4 46.59 54.01 31.78
CA LEU A 4 46.60 53.39 30.45
C LEU A 4 46.32 51.88 30.52
N ILE A 5 46.84 51.21 31.56
CA ILE A 5 46.62 49.77 31.80
C ILE A 5 45.13 49.46 32.08
N ARG A 6 44.40 50.36 32.74
CA ARG A 6 42.97 50.20 33.04
C ARG A 6 42.06 50.39 31.81
N ILE A 7 42.47 51.23 30.87
CA ILE A 7 41.71 51.46 29.62
C ILE A 7 41.90 50.28 28.66
N LEU A 8 43.11 49.72 28.58
CA LEU A 8 43.41 48.55 27.75
C LEU A 8 42.73 47.27 28.26
N THR A 9 42.56 47.10 29.58
CA THR A 9 41.85 45.95 30.15
C THR A 9 40.32 46.05 29.99
N ALA A 10 39.76 47.26 30.01
CA ALA A 10 38.34 47.47 29.72
C ALA A 10 37.98 47.21 28.25
N LEU A 11 38.86 47.56 27.30
CA LEU A 11 38.67 47.26 25.87
C LEU A 11 38.77 45.76 25.54
N ALA A 12 39.62 45.01 26.24
CA ALA A 12 39.76 43.57 26.05
C ALA A 12 38.53 42.79 26.56
N ALA A 13 37.89 43.28 27.63
CA ALA A 13 36.70 42.64 28.20
C ALA A 13 35.44 42.85 27.35
N THR A 14 35.28 44.00 26.68
CA THR A 14 34.18 44.23 25.73
C THR A 14 34.39 43.50 24.40
N ALA A 15 35.64 43.31 23.96
CA ALA A 15 35.95 42.48 22.79
C ALA A 15 35.66 40.99 23.04
N ALA A 16 35.94 40.46 24.23
CA ALA A 16 35.71 39.05 24.55
C ALA A 16 34.21 38.69 24.70
N LEU A 17 33.35 39.63 25.10
CA LEU A 17 31.89 39.42 25.20
C LEU A 17 31.15 39.57 23.86
N ALA A 18 31.78 40.18 22.84
CA ALA A 18 31.19 40.30 21.51
C ALA A 18 31.34 39.03 20.67
N PHE A 19 32.20 38.09 21.05
CA PHE A 19 32.47 36.86 20.29
C PHE A 19 31.65 35.63 20.73
N THR A 20 30.78 35.74 21.73
CA THR A 20 29.97 34.60 22.23
C THR A 20 28.53 34.57 21.69
N ALA A 21 28.11 35.54 20.88
CA ALA A 21 26.75 35.61 20.33
C ALA A 21 26.64 35.21 18.83
N ALA A 22 27.74 34.85 18.17
CA ALA A 22 27.72 34.30 16.80
C ALA A 22 27.66 32.76 16.78
N ALA A 23 27.05 32.16 17.81
CA ALA A 23 26.80 30.73 17.86
C ALA A 23 25.48 30.40 17.12
N CYS A 24 25.64 29.76 15.96
CA CYS A 24 24.64 28.96 15.25
C CYS A 24 23.43 29.70 14.66
N THR A 25 23.65 30.54 13.64
CA THR A 25 22.69 30.60 12.53
C THR A 25 23.15 29.58 11.49
N ASP A 26 22.39 28.50 11.31
CA ASP A 26 22.55 27.57 10.19
C ASP A 26 22.18 28.27 8.87
N ASP A 27 22.96 29.28 8.48
CA ASP A 27 22.94 29.90 7.15
C ASP A 27 23.84 29.10 6.20
N SER A 28 23.65 27.79 6.20
CA SER A 28 24.16 26.99 5.09
C SER A 28 23.41 27.40 3.81
N SER A 29 24.11 27.41 2.68
CA SER A 29 23.49 27.60 1.37
C SER A 29 22.32 26.63 1.15
N GLN A 30 22.39 25.44 1.76
CA GLN A 30 21.33 24.44 1.75
C GLN A 30 20.06 24.91 2.49
N ALA A 31 20.20 25.54 3.65
CA ALA A 31 19.07 26.10 4.41
C ALA A 31 18.41 27.29 3.67
N GLN A 32 19.19 28.07 2.92
CA GLN A 32 18.67 29.17 2.11
C GLN A 32 17.94 28.66 0.85
N GLU A 33 18.49 27.67 0.16
CA GLU A 33 17.85 27.03 -1.00
C GLU A 33 16.53 26.34 -0.62
N SER A 34 16.49 25.65 0.52
CA SER A 34 15.26 25.03 1.03
C SER A 34 14.18 26.05 1.36
N ARG A 35 14.53 27.18 2.00
CA ARG A 35 13.61 28.29 2.27
C ARG A 35 13.05 28.90 0.99
N THR A 36 13.90 29.12 -0.02
CA THR A 36 13.48 29.64 -1.32
C THR A 36 12.50 28.69 -2.01
N LYS A 37 12.82 27.39 -2.05
CA LYS A 37 11.95 26.35 -2.62
C LYS A 37 10.59 26.29 -1.92
N GLN A 38 10.58 26.30 -0.59
CA GLN A 38 9.33 26.28 0.18
C GLN A 38 8.48 27.54 -0.09
N SER A 39 9.09 28.73 -0.07
CA SER A 39 8.35 29.98 -0.36
C SER A 39 7.80 30.04 -1.79
N GLY A 40 8.50 29.42 -2.74
CA GLY A 40 8.04 29.25 -4.12
C GLY A 40 6.84 28.30 -4.20
N TYR A 41 6.94 27.15 -3.53
CA TYR A 41 5.85 26.19 -3.40
C TYR A 41 4.60 26.83 -2.77
N ASP A 42 4.73 27.53 -1.64
CA ASP A 42 3.61 28.16 -0.95
C ASP A 42 2.90 29.19 -1.84
N ARG A 43 3.67 29.98 -2.60
CA ARG A 43 3.12 30.95 -3.56
C ARG A 43 2.35 30.25 -4.69
N LEU A 44 2.82 29.11 -5.16
CA LEU A 44 2.13 28.33 -6.19
C LEU A 44 0.84 27.70 -5.64
N VAL A 45 0.87 27.12 -4.45
CA VAL A 45 -0.34 26.56 -3.78
C VAL A 45 -1.38 27.64 -3.52
N GLN A 46 -0.98 28.85 -3.12
CA GLN A 46 -1.93 29.95 -2.92
C GLN A 46 -2.59 30.44 -4.22
N ARG A 47 -1.84 30.44 -5.32
CA ARG A 47 -2.35 30.92 -6.63
C ARG A 47 -3.09 29.85 -7.42
N GLN A 48 -2.72 28.60 -7.22
CA GLN A 48 -3.25 27.43 -7.89
C GLN A 48 -3.47 26.34 -6.83
N PRO A 49 -4.46 26.54 -5.94
CA PRO A 49 -4.79 25.50 -4.98
C PRO A 49 -5.15 24.24 -5.74
N ALA A 50 -4.72 23.09 -5.23
CA ALA A 50 -5.16 21.82 -5.79
C ALA A 50 -6.69 21.75 -5.71
N ASP A 51 -7.33 21.38 -6.81
CA ASP A 51 -8.77 21.16 -6.82
C ASP A 51 -9.13 20.00 -5.90
N ALA A 52 -10.19 20.16 -5.11
CA ALA A 52 -10.76 19.10 -4.31
C ALA A 52 -11.84 18.37 -5.11
N MET A 53 -11.67 17.07 -5.31
CA MET A 53 -12.73 16.24 -5.91
C MET A 53 -13.97 16.27 -5.00
N ARG A 54 -15.14 16.61 -5.56
CA ARG A 54 -16.42 16.50 -4.84
C ARG A 54 -16.88 15.07 -4.62
N TYR A 55 -16.34 14.16 -5.42
CA TYR A 55 -16.69 12.75 -5.46
C TYR A 55 -15.44 11.97 -5.84
N SER A 56 -15.18 10.86 -5.15
CA SER A 56 -14.02 10.01 -5.44
C SER A 56 -14.51 8.69 -6.03
N PRO A 57 -14.39 8.49 -7.36
CA PRO A 57 -14.69 7.20 -7.99
C PRO A 57 -13.87 6.06 -7.37
N THR A 58 -12.63 6.33 -6.96
CA THR A 58 -11.78 5.36 -6.26
C THR A 58 -12.41 4.88 -4.96
N ARG A 59 -12.90 5.78 -4.11
CA ARG A 59 -13.60 5.40 -2.87
C ARG A 59 -14.88 4.64 -3.17
N GLU A 60 -15.64 5.05 -4.18
CA GLU A 60 -16.84 4.32 -4.58
C GLU A 60 -16.52 2.90 -5.05
N THR A 61 -15.49 2.72 -5.88
CA THR A 61 -15.05 1.40 -6.35
C THR A 61 -14.58 0.52 -5.19
N ILE A 62 -13.84 1.08 -4.23
CA ILE A 62 -13.45 0.37 -3.00
C ILE A 62 -14.70 -0.08 -2.23
N ASN A 63 -15.68 0.81 -2.02
CA ASN A 63 -16.91 0.45 -1.31
C ASN A 63 -17.68 -0.65 -2.06
N LYS A 64 -17.79 -0.57 -3.40
CA LYS A 64 -18.41 -1.63 -4.22
C LYS A 64 -17.68 -2.97 -4.09
N TRP A 65 -16.35 -2.95 -3.97
CA TRP A 65 -15.56 -4.15 -3.74
C TRP A 65 -15.89 -4.77 -2.38
N VAL A 66 -15.95 -3.96 -1.31
CA VAL A 66 -16.34 -4.40 0.04
C VAL A 66 -17.75 -5.00 0.02
N ASP A 67 -18.74 -4.28 -0.49
CA ASP A 67 -20.15 -4.72 -0.57
C ASP A 67 -20.32 -6.02 -1.38
N ASN A 68 -19.43 -6.27 -2.35
CA ASN A 68 -19.47 -7.49 -3.15
C ASN A 68 -18.93 -8.70 -2.38
N TRP A 69 -17.84 -8.52 -1.63
CA TRP A 69 -17.07 -9.62 -1.04
C TRP A 69 -17.32 -9.85 0.45
N GLU A 70 -17.92 -8.91 1.18
CA GLU A 70 -18.26 -9.08 2.61
C GLU A 70 -19.36 -10.12 2.88
N LYS A 71 -19.87 -10.78 1.83
CA LYS A 71 -21.00 -11.71 1.89
C LYS A 71 -20.53 -13.14 2.20
N PRO A 72 -21.00 -13.76 3.30
CA PRO A 72 -20.72 -15.17 3.58
C PRO A 72 -21.16 -16.08 2.42
N GLY A 73 -20.33 -17.05 2.06
CA GLY A 73 -20.61 -18.02 0.98
C GLY A 73 -20.60 -17.41 -0.44
N LYS A 74 -20.13 -16.17 -0.62
CA LYS A 74 -19.96 -15.56 -1.96
C LYS A 74 -18.97 -16.38 -2.76
N LEU A 75 -19.34 -16.73 -3.99
CA LEU A 75 -18.47 -17.45 -4.90
C LEU A 75 -17.56 -16.50 -5.67
N SER A 76 -16.34 -16.94 -5.92
CA SER A 76 -15.43 -16.34 -6.89
C SER A 76 -15.22 -17.26 -8.09
N TYR A 77 -15.02 -16.64 -9.25
CA TYR A 77 -14.77 -17.33 -10.52
C TYR A 77 -13.38 -16.93 -10.99
N VAL A 78 -12.42 -17.83 -10.78
CA VAL A 78 -10.99 -17.61 -11.04
C VAL A 78 -10.66 -18.26 -12.37
N TYR A 79 -10.35 -17.46 -13.39
CA TYR A 79 -9.90 -17.94 -14.70
C TYR A 79 -8.39 -17.80 -14.79
N LEU A 80 -7.70 -18.93 -14.88
CA LEU A 80 -6.24 -19.00 -15.01
C LEU A 80 -5.87 -19.10 -16.48
N GLN A 81 -4.97 -18.23 -16.92
CA GLN A 81 -4.37 -18.29 -18.24
C GLN A 81 -3.01 -18.98 -18.15
N ASN A 82 -2.77 -20.00 -18.99
CA ASN A 82 -1.44 -20.61 -19.11
C ASN A 82 -0.55 -19.87 -20.14
N ALA A 83 0.69 -20.33 -20.29
CA ALA A 83 1.66 -19.73 -21.21
C ALA A 83 1.23 -19.78 -22.70
N ASN A 84 0.32 -20.68 -23.06
CA ASN A 84 -0.21 -20.82 -24.42
C ASN A 84 -1.43 -19.90 -24.66
N GLY A 85 -1.87 -19.16 -23.65
CA GLY A 85 -3.07 -18.32 -23.71
C GLY A 85 -4.38 -19.08 -23.49
N GLU A 86 -4.31 -20.37 -23.13
CA GLU A 86 -5.48 -21.19 -22.84
C GLU A 86 -5.98 -20.90 -21.43
N TYR A 87 -7.30 -20.94 -21.25
CA TYR A 87 -7.94 -20.67 -19.97
C TYR A 87 -8.42 -21.96 -19.30
N GLY A 88 -8.09 -22.11 -18.03
CA GLY A 88 -8.79 -22.99 -17.11
C GLY A 88 -9.52 -22.17 -16.06
N TYR A 89 -10.48 -22.75 -15.34
CA TYR A 89 -11.16 -22.05 -14.26
C TYR A 89 -11.37 -22.90 -13.00
N PHE A 90 -11.43 -22.19 -11.88
CA PHE A 90 -11.93 -22.68 -10.60
C PHE A 90 -13.09 -21.80 -10.14
N VAL A 91 -14.00 -22.41 -9.39
CA VAL A 91 -15.03 -21.67 -8.64
C VAL A 91 -14.76 -21.93 -7.17
N LEU A 92 -14.48 -20.86 -6.42
CA LEU A 92 -14.10 -20.96 -5.02
C LEU A 92 -15.19 -20.40 -4.12
N GLU A 93 -15.27 -20.93 -2.91
CA GLU A 93 -15.96 -20.26 -1.82
C GLU A 93 -15.06 -19.14 -1.27
N GLY A 94 -15.57 -17.89 -1.31
CA GLY A 94 -14.82 -16.70 -0.95
C GLY A 94 -13.82 -16.25 -2.01
N LEU A 95 -12.95 -15.31 -1.62
CA LEU A 95 -11.84 -14.82 -2.44
C LEU A 95 -10.67 -15.83 -2.42
N PRO A 96 -9.91 -15.97 -3.52
CA PRO A 96 -8.59 -16.60 -3.43
C PRO A 96 -7.70 -15.75 -2.51
N VAL A 97 -7.12 -16.37 -1.48
CA VAL A 97 -6.32 -15.69 -0.46
C VAL A 97 -4.84 -15.83 -0.79
N SER A 98 -4.12 -14.72 -0.79
CA SER A 98 -2.66 -14.74 -0.96
C SER A 98 -1.98 -15.32 0.27
N TYR A 99 -0.89 -16.07 0.07
CA TYR A 99 0.01 -16.53 1.15
C TYR A 99 0.57 -15.41 2.03
N CYS A 100 0.51 -14.16 1.56
CA CYS A 100 0.92 -13.01 2.35
C CYS A 100 -0.13 -12.52 3.35
N ALA A 101 -1.37 -13.01 3.27
CA ALA A 101 -2.44 -12.66 4.20
C ALA A 101 -2.19 -13.29 5.58
N MET A 102 -2.25 -12.49 6.63
CA MET A 102 -2.01 -12.88 8.01
C MET A 102 -3.07 -12.27 8.93
N LEU A 103 -3.58 -13.05 9.89
CA LEU A 103 -4.57 -12.54 10.86
C LEU A 103 -3.95 -11.62 11.92
N THR A 104 -2.63 -11.68 12.09
CA THR A 104 -1.87 -10.87 13.05
C THR A 104 -0.83 -10.04 12.32
N PRO A 105 -0.47 -8.84 12.83
CA PRO A 105 0.61 -8.06 12.27
C PRO A 105 1.91 -8.87 12.20
N PRO A 106 2.64 -8.85 11.08
CA PRO A 106 3.93 -9.53 10.91
C PRO A 106 5.07 -8.84 11.66
N GLU A 107 4.89 -7.56 12.01
CA GLU A 107 5.86 -6.74 12.73
C GLU A 107 5.34 -6.44 14.14
N ASP A 108 6.15 -6.71 15.16
CA ASP A 108 5.90 -6.32 16.54
C ASP A 108 6.72 -5.05 16.86
N VAL A 109 6.08 -4.07 17.48
CA VAL A 109 6.72 -2.79 17.81
C VAL A 109 7.03 -2.77 19.29
N ASP A 110 8.31 -2.94 19.60
CA ASP A 110 8.84 -2.70 20.94
C ASP A 110 9.15 -1.20 21.09
N SER A 111 8.46 -0.53 22.02
CA SER A 111 8.65 0.90 22.24
C SER A 111 9.93 1.14 23.04
N SER A 112 10.86 1.92 22.50
CA SER A 112 11.92 2.55 23.29
C SER A 112 11.76 4.07 23.28
N ASN A 113 12.32 4.74 24.29
CA ASN A 113 12.22 6.18 24.55
C ASN A 113 12.85 7.10 23.45
N SER A 114 13.15 6.59 22.25
CA SER A 114 14.01 7.28 21.27
C SER A 114 13.53 7.30 19.81
N GLY A 115 12.30 6.92 19.45
CA GLY A 115 11.90 7.06 18.04
C GLY A 115 10.50 6.62 17.65
N MET A 116 10.06 7.10 16.48
CA MET A 116 8.82 6.65 15.81
C MET A 116 9.05 5.26 15.21
N VAL A 117 8.14 4.33 15.47
CA VAL A 117 8.14 3.00 14.84
C VAL A 117 6.96 2.89 13.88
N THR A 118 7.22 2.41 12.67
CA THR A 118 6.20 2.10 11.67
C THR A 118 5.36 0.92 12.15
N ARG A 119 4.04 1.09 12.21
CA ARG A 119 3.09 -0.02 12.45
C ARG A 119 2.47 -0.42 11.12
N THR A 120 2.43 -1.71 10.83
CA THR A 120 1.69 -2.23 9.68
C THR A 120 0.18 -2.04 9.94
N ALA A 121 -0.52 -1.34 9.06
CA ALA A 121 -1.97 -1.27 9.10
C ALA A 121 -2.57 -2.51 8.39
N PRO A 122 -3.71 -3.04 8.84
CA PRO A 122 -4.41 -4.08 8.10
C PRO A 122 -4.92 -3.54 6.74
N GLY A 123 -5.10 -4.45 5.80
CA GLY A 123 -5.77 -4.23 4.53
C GLY A 123 -7.27 -3.99 4.70
N MET A 124 -7.95 -3.71 3.59
CA MET A 124 -9.39 -3.39 3.57
C MET A 124 -10.28 -4.56 4.00
N ASP A 125 -9.80 -5.78 3.84
CA ASP A 125 -10.41 -7.04 4.27
C ASP A 125 -10.11 -7.39 5.75
N GLY A 126 -9.38 -6.52 6.47
CA GLY A 126 -9.11 -6.69 7.89
C GLY A 126 -7.95 -7.64 8.22
N VAL A 127 -7.17 -8.09 7.22
CA VAL A 127 -5.97 -8.91 7.44
C VAL A 127 -4.70 -8.13 7.12
N TYR A 128 -3.57 -8.60 7.60
CA TYR A 128 -2.25 -8.02 7.33
C TYR A 128 -1.63 -8.69 6.11
N TYR A 129 -0.83 -7.94 5.36
CA TYR A 129 -0.15 -8.45 4.18
C TYR A 129 1.37 -8.30 4.32
N SER A 130 2.10 -9.41 4.34
CA SER A 130 3.58 -9.43 4.35
C SER A 130 4.12 -10.80 3.95
N GLY A 131 5.40 -10.88 3.57
CA GLY A 131 6.08 -12.12 3.23
C GLY A 131 6.59 -12.20 1.78
N GLY A 132 7.21 -13.33 1.44
CA GLY A 132 7.93 -13.52 0.17
C GLY A 132 7.20 -14.30 -0.93
N GLN A 133 6.00 -14.83 -0.67
CA GLN A 133 5.25 -15.69 -1.61
C GLN A 133 3.86 -15.13 -1.97
N CYS A 134 3.72 -13.81 -2.13
CA CYS A 134 2.42 -13.20 -2.38
C CYS A 134 1.79 -13.60 -3.73
N SER A 135 2.57 -14.24 -4.61
CA SER A 135 2.10 -14.83 -5.87
C SER A 135 1.44 -16.21 -5.71
N ALA A 136 1.55 -16.85 -4.55
CA ALA A 136 0.82 -18.07 -4.24
C ALA A 136 -0.53 -17.70 -3.62
N TYR A 137 -1.58 -18.31 -4.14
CA TYR A 137 -2.97 -18.13 -3.70
C TYR A 137 -3.55 -19.48 -3.33
N TYR A 138 -4.46 -19.47 -2.35
CA TYR A 138 -5.21 -20.65 -1.93
C TYR A 138 -6.69 -20.35 -1.78
N GLY A 139 -7.50 -21.40 -1.80
CA GLY A 139 -8.94 -21.34 -1.56
C GLY A 139 -9.55 -22.74 -1.48
N PHE A 140 -10.88 -22.79 -1.48
CA PHE A 140 -11.64 -24.04 -1.38
C PHE A 140 -12.62 -24.14 -2.54
N ASP A 141 -12.62 -25.27 -3.25
CA ASP A 141 -13.57 -25.54 -4.34
C ASP A 141 -15.01 -25.47 -3.82
N ALA A 142 -15.86 -24.71 -4.53
CA ALA A 142 -17.20 -24.37 -4.08
C ALA A 142 -18.18 -25.56 -3.98
N THR A 143 -17.92 -26.66 -4.70
CA THR A 143 -18.76 -27.86 -4.67
C THR A 143 -18.27 -28.86 -3.62
N THR A 144 -16.97 -29.09 -3.56
CA THR A 144 -16.38 -30.19 -2.77
C THR A 144 -15.76 -29.75 -1.44
N GLY A 145 -15.50 -28.46 -1.26
CA GLY A 145 -14.68 -27.96 -0.16
C GLY A 145 -13.21 -28.41 -0.26
N ALA A 146 -12.78 -28.93 -1.42
CA ALA A 146 -11.40 -29.34 -1.61
C ALA A 146 -10.47 -28.14 -1.56
N TYR A 147 -9.41 -28.25 -0.77
CA TYR A 147 -8.34 -27.27 -0.73
C TYR A 147 -7.64 -27.20 -2.10
N MET A 148 -7.35 -25.99 -2.54
CA MET A 148 -6.70 -25.73 -3.81
C MET A 148 -5.71 -24.58 -3.66
N GLU A 149 -4.54 -24.74 -4.28
CA GLU A 149 -3.51 -23.72 -4.42
C GLU A 149 -3.15 -23.51 -5.88
N PHE A 150 -2.80 -22.27 -6.21
CA PHE A 150 -2.21 -21.94 -7.50
C PHE A 150 -1.22 -20.78 -7.34
N THR A 151 -0.23 -20.75 -8.21
CA THR A 151 0.78 -19.67 -8.24
C THR A 151 0.59 -18.85 -9.51
N ILE A 152 0.71 -17.54 -9.40
CA ILE A 152 0.72 -16.61 -10.53
C ILE A 152 2.16 -16.18 -10.82
N GLY A 153 2.47 -15.85 -12.07
CA GLY A 153 3.84 -15.61 -12.53
C GLY A 153 4.34 -16.72 -13.46
N SER A 154 5.54 -16.55 -14.03
CA SER A 154 6.12 -17.51 -14.99
C SER A 154 5.19 -17.84 -16.18
N ASN A 155 4.58 -16.80 -16.77
CA ASN A 155 3.57 -16.88 -17.85
C ASN A 155 2.20 -17.44 -17.44
N GLN A 156 1.90 -17.47 -16.14
CA GLN A 156 0.55 -17.70 -15.62
C GLN A 156 -0.05 -16.41 -15.07
N SER A 157 -1.25 -16.07 -15.50
CA SER A 157 -2.03 -14.94 -14.99
C SER A 157 -3.44 -15.41 -14.60
N PHE A 158 -4.20 -14.58 -13.90
CA PHE A 158 -5.59 -14.89 -13.64
C PHE A 158 -6.50 -13.67 -13.75
N PHE A 159 -7.76 -13.94 -14.08
CA PHE A 159 -8.86 -13.01 -13.97
C PHE A 159 -9.81 -13.50 -12.87
N LEU A 160 -10.27 -12.57 -12.04
CA LEU A 160 -11.21 -12.83 -10.96
C LEU A 160 -12.53 -12.12 -11.28
N TYR A 161 -13.61 -12.88 -11.23
CA TYR A 161 -14.96 -12.36 -11.39
C TYR A 161 -15.86 -12.78 -10.22
N ASP A 162 -16.88 -11.97 -9.96
CA ASP A 162 -17.89 -12.20 -8.93
C ASP A 162 -19.08 -13.04 -9.43
N LYS A 163 -19.06 -13.37 -10.74
CA LYS A 163 -20.03 -14.15 -11.50
C LYS A 163 -19.34 -14.87 -12.68
N PRO A 164 -19.94 -15.91 -13.25
CA PRO A 164 -19.42 -16.55 -14.45
C PRO A 164 -19.30 -15.57 -15.61
N MET A 165 -18.19 -15.66 -16.36
CA MET A 165 -18.00 -14.85 -17.55
C MET A 165 -18.44 -15.59 -18.80
N THR A 166 -19.10 -14.84 -19.68
CA THR A 166 -19.61 -15.32 -20.96
C THR A 166 -18.86 -14.69 -22.15
N LEU A 167 -17.70 -14.08 -21.90
CA LEU A 167 -16.90 -13.48 -22.96
C LEU A 167 -16.30 -14.58 -23.85
N PRO A 168 -16.11 -14.34 -25.16
CA PRO A 168 -15.63 -15.35 -26.10
C PRO A 168 -14.33 -16.05 -25.68
N GLU A 169 -13.39 -15.32 -25.07
CA GLU A 169 -12.11 -15.83 -24.59
C GLU A 169 -12.24 -16.86 -23.46
N PHE A 170 -13.33 -16.82 -22.68
CA PHE A 170 -13.58 -17.77 -21.59
C PHE A 170 -14.55 -18.88 -21.97
N ARG A 171 -15.12 -18.85 -23.18
CA ARG A 171 -16.12 -19.83 -23.63
C ARG A 171 -15.57 -21.25 -23.62
N ASP A 172 -14.31 -21.39 -24.01
CA ASP A 172 -13.64 -22.67 -24.14
C ASP A 172 -12.78 -22.97 -22.88
N ALA A 173 -12.96 -22.20 -21.80
CA ALA A 173 -12.24 -22.40 -20.56
C ALA A 173 -12.60 -23.74 -19.91
N THR A 174 -11.58 -24.50 -19.53
CA THR A 174 -11.77 -25.84 -18.96
C THR A 174 -11.86 -25.80 -17.43
N PRO A 175 -12.77 -26.54 -16.80
CA PRO A 175 -12.80 -26.64 -15.34
C PRO A 175 -11.54 -27.35 -14.85
N LEU A 176 -10.82 -26.71 -13.93
CA LEU A 176 -9.65 -27.28 -13.28
C LEU A 176 -10.00 -27.95 -11.94
N GLY A 177 -11.16 -27.59 -11.35
CA GLY A 177 -11.72 -28.19 -10.14
C GLY A 177 -12.84 -29.19 -10.45
N GLN A 178 -13.65 -29.54 -9.44
CA GLN A 178 -14.87 -30.34 -9.63
C GLN A 178 -16.10 -29.48 -9.86
N THR A 179 -16.07 -28.21 -9.45
CA THR A 179 -17.15 -27.28 -9.76
C THR A 179 -17.25 -27.04 -11.28
N ARG A 180 -18.47 -27.07 -11.83
CA ARG A 180 -18.76 -26.85 -13.25
C ARG A 180 -19.65 -25.62 -13.43
N ILE A 181 -19.46 -24.90 -14.53
CA ILE A 181 -20.33 -23.80 -14.96
C ILE A 181 -21.14 -24.29 -16.17
N GLU A 182 -22.47 -24.34 -16.02
CA GLU A 182 -23.41 -24.70 -17.08
C GLU A 182 -24.47 -23.61 -17.23
N GLY A 183 -24.69 -23.13 -18.45
CA GLY A 183 -25.69 -22.07 -18.70
C GLY A 183 -25.46 -20.78 -17.89
N GLY A 184 -24.20 -20.46 -17.56
CA GLY A 184 -23.86 -19.29 -16.75
C GLY A 184 -24.18 -19.43 -15.26
N LYS A 185 -24.35 -20.65 -14.75
CA LYS A 185 -24.59 -20.95 -13.34
C LYS A 185 -23.70 -22.11 -12.89
N VAL A 186 -23.48 -22.21 -11.58
CA VAL A 186 -22.80 -23.38 -11.01
C VAL A 186 -23.71 -24.60 -11.14
N ALA A 187 -23.24 -25.63 -11.82
CA ALA A 187 -23.85 -26.96 -11.81
C ALA A 187 -23.35 -27.67 -10.55
N ARG A 188 -24.28 -28.03 -9.67
CA ARG A 188 -24.03 -28.81 -8.45
C ARG A 188 -24.36 -30.27 -8.70
#